data_AF-A0A3N5ZAF8-F1
#
_entry.id   AF-A0A3N5ZAF8-F1
#
_cell.length_a   1.000
_cell.length_b   1.000
_cell.length_c   1.000
_cell.angle_alpha   90.00
_cell.angle_beta   90.00
_cell.angle_gamma   90.00
#
_symmetry.space_group_name_H-M   'P 1'
#
loop_
_entity.id
_entity.type
_entity.pdbx_description
1 polymer ?
#
loop_
_entity_poly.entity_id
_entity_poly.type
_entity_poly.pdbx_seq_one_letter_code
_entity_poly.pdbx_strand_id
1 'polypeptide(L)'
;MINIGPAGNRATSAAALASSRRSGSLAPVASSFAPGSQSAKGISYGPGVSRRTEPPPEPPPDPPPTNPDVPPASDPDDLKVTRRSLGTLGGALSVASDINEAGHVVGASTDAVGKSQPFVWSKSHGMADLPCPLDDCEAIDINNSGQVLLVATDKSGAASASYIWSPDGTLTNIGNLGGRSTRGLEINDQGRVIGTGESSLGVECAFFWTPEVGMINLGGSKAIAVNERGQVVGAGSSYAFFWDGATDTFLRIGELDVKAQPYDLNNQGEVVGYAHIGKNSQPKAFYWHPIDGMTEIEFPGSPVFSCAFRVNEAGEVLAITRDALNMERTYSWRPGQAPLEQSVPDFLVPQFDWQLMSASTSSSVGLIGSSVPSAKVAEELAKVDFRAKEDPTAVARPVRMNGRGQIAGNLVRLEVSETEAVLWEIRLPKVEATIRKVLGQLNGVSPSIELTLALNNALYALDDNDYQAAASNLSSFLATLAASDSSIPAAKRTGWIQSIQESLNRVGQFTVLE
;
A
#
# COMPACT_ATOMS: atom_id res chain seq x y z
N MET A 1 -23.11 -48.65 -9.30
CA MET A 1 -22.12 -49.65 -9.77
C MET A 1 -20.75 -49.06 -9.49
N ILE A 2 -20.23 -49.16 -8.27
CA ILE A 2 -19.32 -50.22 -7.78
C ILE A 2 -18.33 -50.67 -8.85
N ASN A 3 -17.07 -50.29 -8.67
CA ASN A 3 -15.98 -51.24 -8.83
C ASN A 3 -14.92 -50.99 -7.74
N ILE A 4 -14.78 -51.99 -6.88
CA ILE A 4 -13.77 -52.12 -5.82
C ILE A 4 -12.93 -53.33 -6.22
N GLY A 5 -11.61 -53.24 -6.14
CA GLY A 5 -10.75 -54.42 -6.20
C GLY A 5 -9.29 -54.13 -5.86
N PRO A 6 -8.59 -55.04 -5.13
CA PRO A 6 -7.70 -54.66 -4.03
C PRO A 6 -6.27 -55.29 -4.07
N ALA A 7 -5.51 -55.05 -2.99
CA ALA A 7 -4.29 -55.72 -2.50
C ALA A 7 -2.97 -55.40 -3.27
N GLY A 8 -1.80 -55.18 -2.66
CA GLY A 8 -1.31 -55.36 -1.29
C GLY A 8 0.05 -56.07 -1.34
N ASN A 9 1.13 -55.49 -0.79
CA ASN A 9 2.14 -56.21 0.02
C ASN A 9 3.33 -55.35 0.53
N ARG A 10 3.81 -55.78 1.69
CA ARG A 10 4.88 -55.28 2.58
C ARG A 10 6.31 -55.58 2.09
N ALA A 11 7.29 -54.80 2.56
CA ALA A 11 8.56 -55.21 3.23
C ALA A 11 9.44 -53.94 3.48
N THR A 12 9.64 -53.46 4.71
CA THR A 12 10.76 -53.75 5.66
C THR A 12 12.17 -53.85 5.06
N SER A 13 13.06 -52.91 5.42
CA SER A 13 14.36 -53.23 6.06
C SER A 13 15.15 -51.98 6.44
N ALA A 14 15.65 -52.00 7.68
CA ALA A 14 16.64 -51.09 8.25
C ALA A 14 18.07 -51.41 7.74
N ALA A 15 18.96 -50.41 7.77
CA ALA A 15 20.38 -50.62 8.00
C ALA A 15 21.05 -49.32 8.49
N ALA A 16 21.60 -49.40 9.70
CA ALA A 16 22.57 -48.46 10.26
C ALA A 16 23.99 -48.91 9.91
N LEU A 17 24.94 -47.95 9.86
CA LEU A 17 26.40 -48.05 10.07
C LEU A 17 26.93 -46.59 9.98
N ALA A 18 27.29 -45.88 11.06
CA ALA A 18 28.55 -45.93 11.81
C ALA A 18 29.78 -46.08 10.88
N SER A 19 30.86 -45.31 10.89
CA SER A 19 31.51 -44.35 11.81
C SER A 19 32.64 -43.67 10.98
N SER A 20 33.21 -42.51 11.29
CA SER A 20 34.36 -42.42 12.20
C SER A 20 34.80 -40.98 12.47
N ARG A 21 35.24 -40.77 13.71
CA ARG A 21 35.82 -39.56 14.34
C ARG A 21 37.16 -39.11 13.74
N ARG A 22 37.46 -37.81 13.91
CA ARG A 22 38.68 -37.23 14.53
C ARG A 22 38.49 -35.69 14.60
N SER A 23 38.18 -35.11 15.76
CA SER A 23 39.08 -34.63 16.83
C SER A 23 40.08 -33.55 16.41
N GLY A 24 39.94 -32.34 16.97
CA GLY A 24 40.94 -31.28 16.88
C GLY A 24 40.43 -29.92 17.37
N SER A 25 40.31 -29.77 18.70
CA SER A 25 40.19 -28.47 19.38
C SER A 25 41.55 -27.77 19.42
N LEU A 26 41.59 -26.44 19.25
CA LEU A 26 42.32 -25.47 20.09
C LEU A 26 42.17 -24.03 19.52
N ALA A 27 41.66 -23.12 20.35
CA ALA A 27 41.68 -21.66 20.18
C ALA A 27 43.01 -21.08 20.75
N PRO A 28 43.12 -19.76 21.04
CA PRO A 28 43.13 -18.56 20.18
C PRO A 28 44.43 -17.73 20.37
N VAL A 29 44.77 -16.79 19.48
CA VAL A 29 45.68 -15.67 19.82
C VAL A 29 45.31 -14.40 19.05
N ALA A 30 45.19 -13.29 19.78
CA ALA A 30 44.97 -11.92 19.32
C ALA A 30 46.27 -11.09 19.38
N SER A 31 46.20 -9.84 18.88
CA SER A 31 47.13 -8.69 19.00
C SER A 31 48.26 -8.61 17.93
N SER A 32 48.65 -7.45 17.35
CA SER A 32 48.21 -6.04 17.45
C SER A 32 49.07 -5.09 16.56
N PHE A 33 48.57 -3.86 16.34
CA PHE A 33 49.26 -2.55 16.09
C PHE A 33 49.98 -2.20 14.75
N ALA A 34 49.30 -1.34 13.94
CA ALA A 34 49.62 -0.01 13.34
C ALA A 34 51.09 0.50 13.11
N PRO A 35 51.32 1.70 12.52
CA PRO A 35 50.93 2.30 11.22
C PRO A 35 52.16 2.91 10.46
N GLY A 36 52.00 3.45 9.24
CA GLY A 36 53.13 4.15 8.58
C GLY A 36 52.83 4.86 7.25
N SER A 37 53.18 6.14 7.21
CA SER A 37 52.94 7.21 6.23
C SER A 37 54.00 7.36 5.11
N GLN A 38 53.72 8.30 4.17
CA GLN A 38 54.62 9.04 3.24
C GLN A 38 54.96 8.34 1.90
N SER A 39 55.32 9.02 0.80
CA SER A 39 55.04 10.31 0.15
C SER A 39 55.93 10.39 -1.11
N ALA A 40 55.47 11.13 -2.14
CA ALA A 40 56.26 11.96 -3.08
C ALA A 40 56.98 11.37 -4.33
N LYS A 41 56.64 12.02 -5.48
CA LYS A 41 57.48 12.61 -6.57
C LYS A 41 58.44 11.65 -7.33
N GLY A 42 58.57 11.65 -8.66
CA GLY A 42 58.34 12.64 -9.73
C GLY A 42 59.63 12.77 -10.57
N ILE A 43 59.60 12.63 -11.91
CA ILE A 43 60.72 12.97 -12.81
C ILE A 43 60.18 13.55 -14.15
N SER A 44 60.79 14.65 -14.59
CA SER A 44 60.70 15.41 -15.86
C SER A 44 62.08 15.36 -16.57
N TYR A 45 62.25 15.36 -17.90
CA TYR A 45 62.24 16.47 -18.91
C TYR A 45 62.42 15.81 -20.32
N GLY A 46 61.69 16.12 -21.42
CA GLY A 46 61.80 17.25 -22.38
C GLY A 46 62.71 16.91 -23.61
N PRO A 47 62.68 17.58 -24.81
CA PRO A 47 61.75 18.58 -25.40
C PRO A 47 61.40 18.39 -26.92
N GLY A 48 60.52 19.23 -27.52
CA GLY A 48 60.66 19.67 -28.94
C GLY A 48 59.43 19.77 -29.89
N VAL A 49 58.79 20.95 -29.93
CA VAL A 49 58.23 21.72 -31.10
C VAL A 49 57.16 21.13 -32.05
N SER A 50 55.92 21.67 -32.01
CA SER A 50 55.29 22.50 -33.08
C SER A 50 53.79 22.75 -32.82
N ARG A 51 53.40 24.04 -32.78
CA ARG A 51 52.01 24.52 -32.61
C ARG A 51 51.19 24.34 -33.89
N ARG A 52 50.01 23.73 -33.78
CA ARG A 52 48.82 24.08 -34.58
C ARG A 52 47.75 24.57 -33.61
N THR A 53 47.21 25.75 -33.87
CA THR A 53 46.09 26.36 -33.15
C THR A 53 44.78 25.73 -33.61
N GLU A 54 44.02 25.14 -32.69
CA GLU A 54 42.61 24.76 -32.92
C GLU A 54 41.72 26.02 -32.96
N PRO A 55 40.69 26.07 -33.82
CA PRO A 55 39.70 27.14 -33.79
C PRO A 55 38.75 26.98 -32.57
N PRO A 56 38.13 28.07 -32.09
CA PRO A 56 37.24 28.03 -30.94
C PRO A 56 35.97 27.19 -31.22
N PRO A 57 35.38 26.55 -30.19
CA PRO A 57 34.17 25.75 -30.35
C PRO A 57 32.99 26.63 -30.77
N GLU A 58 32.15 26.11 -31.68
CA GLU A 58 30.90 26.77 -32.09
C GLU A 58 29.95 26.94 -30.89
N PRO A 59 29.18 28.05 -30.85
CA PRO A 59 28.14 28.23 -29.84
C PRO A 59 27.05 27.15 -29.99
N PRO A 60 26.39 26.75 -28.89
CA PRO A 60 25.33 25.75 -28.94
C PRO A 60 24.17 26.23 -29.85
N PRO A 61 23.51 25.31 -30.56
CA PRO A 61 22.36 25.66 -31.40
C PRO A 61 21.22 26.24 -30.54
N ASP A 62 20.51 27.22 -31.09
CA ASP A 62 19.34 27.82 -30.46
C ASP A 62 18.31 26.74 -30.09
N PRO A 63 17.61 26.87 -28.94
CA PRO A 63 16.57 25.93 -28.56
C PRO A 63 15.47 25.90 -29.64
N PRO A 64 14.88 24.73 -29.92
CA PRO A 64 13.82 24.63 -30.91
C PRO A 64 12.64 25.54 -30.53
N PRO A 65 11.93 26.12 -31.53
CA PRO A 65 10.79 26.99 -31.27
C PRO A 65 9.74 26.22 -30.46
N THR A 66 9.29 26.82 -29.36
CA THR A 66 8.25 26.26 -28.50
C THR A 66 6.96 26.07 -29.29
N ASN A 67 6.53 24.81 -29.39
CA ASN A 67 5.26 24.44 -30.00
C ASN A 67 4.09 25.06 -29.21
N PRO A 68 3.25 25.93 -29.80
CA PRO A 68 2.14 26.58 -29.09
C PRO A 68 0.97 25.64 -28.72
N ASP A 69 1.00 24.37 -29.14
CA ASP A 69 -0.03 23.36 -28.87
C ASP A 69 0.30 22.40 -27.71
N VAL A 70 1.36 22.67 -26.94
CA VAL A 70 1.61 21.95 -25.67
C VAL A 70 0.87 22.73 -24.58
N PRO A 71 -0.15 22.14 -23.89
CA PRO A 71 -0.74 22.79 -22.73
C PRO A 71 0.38 23.12 -21.74
N PRO A 72 0.39 24.32 -21.13
CA PRO A 72 1.50 24.75 -20.30
C PRO A 72 1.81 23.68 -19.26
N ALA A 73 3.10 23.34 -19.13
CA ALA A 73 3.58 22.44 -18.11
C ALA A 73 2.92 22.82 -16.78
N SER A 74 2.19 21.87 -16.19
CA SER A 74 1.45 22.06 -14.96
C SER A 74 2.37 22.69 -13.92
N ASP A 75 1.99 23.87 -13.42
CA ASP A 75 2.66 24.53 -12.30
C ASP A 75 2.78 23.50 -11.14
N PRO A 76 4.01 23.06 -10.78
CA PRO A 76 4.25 22.02 -9.78
C PRO A 76 3.77 22.42 -8.36
N ASP A 77 3.45 23.70 -8.13
CA ASP A 77 3.23 24.26 -6.79
C ASP A 77 1.74 24.28 -6.33
N ASP A 78 0.89 23.35 -6.76
CA ASP A 78 -0.53 23.31 -6.32
C ASP A 78 -0.94 22.09 -5.48
N LEU A 79 -0.04 21.14 -5.26
CA LEU A 79 -0.29 20.07 -4.31
C LEU A 79 0.38 20.42 -2.99
N LYS A 80 -0.39 20.43 -1.90
CA LYS A 80 0.16 20.52 -0.55
C LYS A 80 -0.22 19.27 0.22
N VAL A 81 0.77 18.61 0.80
CA VAL A 81 0.51 17.58 1.81
C VAL A 81 0.63 18.22 3.18
N THR A 82 -0.46 18.18 3.94
CA THR A 82 -0.47 18.62 5.33
C THR A 82 -0.41 17.41 6.24
N ARG A 83 0.39 17.49 7.30
CA ARG A 83 0.52 16.44 8.31
C ARG A 83 -0.26 16.82 9.56
N ARG A 84 -0.97 15.85 10.12
CA ARG A 84 -1.65 15.91 11.41
C ARG A 84 -1.13 14.81 12.33
N SER A 85 -0.74 15.19 13.55
CA SER A 85 -0.52 14.22 14.64
C SER A 85 -1.86 13.66 15.10
N LEU A 86 -1.94 12.34 15.32
CA LEU A 86 -3.14 11.71 15.86
C LEU A 86 -3.19 11.76 17.40
N GLY A 87 -2.06 12.05 18.04
CA GLY A 87 -1.90 12.04 19.49
C GLY A 87 -1.59 10.65 20.06
N THR A 88 -1.80 10.50 21.37
CA THR A 88 -1.65 9.24 22.13
C THR A 88 -2.78 9.11 23.15
N LEU A 89 -2.93 7.94 23.76
CA LEU A 89 -3.85 7.69 24.89
C LEU A 89 -3.28 8.13 26.25
N GLY A 90 -2.36 9.10 26.25
CA GLY A 90 -1.68 9.61 27.44
C GLY A 90 -0.29 9.03 27.69
N GLY A 91 0.13 8.03 26.89
CA GLY A 91 1.50 7.51 26.87
C GLY A 91 2.39 8.21 25.82
N ALA A 92 3.55 7.62 25.55
CA ALA A 92 4.60 8.20 24.71
C ALA A 92 4.56 7.77 23.24
N LEU A 93 3.85 6.68 22.92
CA LEU A 93 3.88 6.03 21.61
C LEU A 93 2.47 5.88 21.01
N SER A 94 2.39 6.03 19.69
CA SER A 94 1.25 5.62 18.88
C SER A 94 1.70 5.10 17.51
N VAL A 95 0.99 4.10 16.99
CA VAL A 95 1.25 3.48 15.69
C VAL A 95 -0.08 3.31 14.98
N ALA A 96 -0.22 3.88 13.78
CA ALA A 96 -1.33 3.60 12.88
C ALA A 96 -1.10 2.26 12.16
N SER A 97 -2.16 1.46 12.07
CA SER A 97 -2.22 0.22 11.31
C SER A 97 -3.07 0.36 10.07
N ASP A 98 -4.11 1.20 10.11
CA ASP A 98 -5.08 1.24 9.01
C ASP A 98 -5.96 2.49 8.94
N ILE A 99 -6.61 2.75 7.79
CA ILE A 99 -7.57 3.86 7.57
C ILE A 99 -8.71 3.46 6.61
N ASN A 100 -9.95 3.88 6.93
CA ASN A 100 -11.11 3.69 6.05
C ASN A 100 -11.50 4.96 5.24
N GLU A 101 -12.51 4.89 4.38
CA GLU A 101 -12.98 6.01 3.55
C GLU A 101 -13.59 7.18 4.34
N ALA A 102 -14.06 6.93 5.57
CA ALA A 102 -14.51 7.99 6.46
C ALA A 102 -13.35 8.78 7.10
N GLY A 103 -12.10 8.37 6.86
CA GLY A 103 -10.91 8.95 7.47
C GLY A 103 -10.71 8.52 8.93
N HIS A 104 -11.35 7.42 9.36
CA HIS A 104 -11.08 6.83 10.66
C HIS A 104 -9.78 6.04 10.59
N VAL A 105 -8.84 6.35 11.49
CA VAL A 105 -7.54 5.67 11.58
C VAL A 105 -7.55 4.76 12.80
N VAL A 106 -7.06 3.54 12.66
CA VAL A 106 -6.92 2.60 13.77
C VAL A 106 -5.48 2.20 13.97
N GLY A 107 -5.17 1.70 15.17
CA GLY A 107 -3.86 1.14 15.48
C GLY A 107 -3.68 0.87 16.96
N ALA A 108 -2.48 1.08 17.47
CA ALA A 108 -2.13 0.91 18.88
C ALA A 108 -1.51 2.18 19.46
N SER A 109 -1.85 2.52 20.70
CA SER A 109 -1.22 3.61 21.44
C SER A 109 -0.98 3.21 22.89
N THR A 110 0.08 3.75 23.48
CA THR A 110 0.34 3.58 24.91
C THR A 110 -0.54 4.52 25.72
N ASP A 111 -1.13 4.00 26.79
CA ASP A 111 -1.82 4.80 27.79
C ASP A 111 -0.84 5.43 28.81
N ALA A 112 -1.37 6.20 29.77
CA ALA A 112 -0.57 6.91 30.77
C ALA A 112 0.28 5.99 31.68
N VAL A 113 -0.02 4.69 31.75
CA VAL A 113 0.78 3.70 32.50
C VAL A 113 1.71 2.89 31.58
N GLY A 114 1.75 3.22 30.29
CA GLY A 114 2.59 2.58 29.29
C GLY A 114 2.03 1.27 28.73
N LYS A 115 0.75 0.94 29.01
CA LYS A 115 0.11 -0.25 28.44
C LYS A 115 -0.33 0.04 27.00
N SER A 116 -0.07 -0.89 26.09
CA SER A 116 -0.55 -0.80 24.71
C SER A 116 -2.07 -1.04 24.67
N GLN A 117 -2.78 -0.11 24.04
CA GLN A 117 -4.22 -0.15 23.85
C GLN A 117 -4.55 0.05 22.36
N PRO A 118 -5.50 -0.72 21.82
CA PRO A 118 -6.01 -0.46 20.48
C PRO A 118 -6.76 0.87 20.48
N PHE A 119 -6.66 1.64 19.40
CA PHE A 119 -7.39 2.91 19.26
C PHE A 119 -8.15 3.00 17.95
N VAL A 120 -9.17 3.86 17.95
CA VAL A 120 -9.76 4.48 16.76
C VAL A 120 -9.63 5.99 16.88
N TRP A 121 -9.27 6.65 15.78
CA TRP A 121 -9.13 8.09 15.67
C TRP A 121 -10.09 8.62 14.62
N SER A 122 -10.73 9.76 14.89
CA SER A 122 -11.48 10.52 13.89
C SER A 122 -11.16 12.01 13.97
N LYS A 123 -11.31 12.73 12.85
CA LYS A 123 -11.12 14.20 12.79
C LYS A 123 -11.99 14.95 13.80
N SER A 124 -13.18 14.43 14.12
CA SER A 124 -14.17 15.06 15.01
C SER A 124 -14.00 14.70 16.50
N HIS A 125 -13.53 13.49 16.83
CA HIS A 125 -13.44 13.03 18.23
C HIS A 125 -12.01 12.85 18.75
N GLY A 126 -11.00 12.92 17.89
CA GLY A 126 -9.62 12.58 18.26
C GLY A 126 -9.44 11.08 18.49
N MET A 127 -8.40 10.72 19.23
CA MET A 127 -8.06 9.33 19.56
C MET A 127 -8.90 8.83 20.74
N ALA A 128 -9.53 7.67 20.57
CA ALA A 128 -10.27 6.96 21.61
C ALA A 128 -9.77 5.51 21.70
N ASP A 129 -9.69 4.97 22.91
CA ASP A 129 -9.33 3.58 23.15
C ASP A 129 -10.48 2.63 22.79
N LEU A 130 -10.11 1.43 22.36
CA LEU A 130 -11.03 0.33 22.11
C LEU A 130 -10.90 -0.73 23.22
N PRO A 131 -11.97 -1.49 23.53
CA PRO A 131 -11.90 -2.55 24.52
C PRO A 131 -10.80 -3.57 24.18
N CYS A 132 -9.99 -3.91 25.19
CA CYS A 132 -8.95 -4.94 25.08
C CYS A 132 -9.28 -6.14 25.99
N PRO A 133 -9.75 -7.28 25.44
CA PRO A 133 -10.14 -8.45 26.24
C PRO A 133 -9.00 -9.19 26.92
N LEU A 134 -7.77 -9.06 26.39
CA LEU A 134 -6.58 -9.72 26.92
C LEU A 134 -5.57 -8.69 27.44
N ASP A 135 -4.32 -9.11 27.60
CA ASP A 135 -3.28 -8.27 28.18
C ASP A 135 -2.81 -7.21 27.19
N ASP A 136 -2.53 -7.61 25.94
CA ASP A 136 -2.10 -6.72 24.86
C ASP A 136 -3.08 -6.84 23.69
N CYS A 137 -3.53 -5.70 23.16
CA CYS A 137 -4.37 -5.69 21.97
C CYS A 137 -3.90 -4.62 20.98
N GLU A 138 -4.09 -4.93 19.71
CA GLU A 138 -3.78 -4.06 18.58
C GLU A 138 -4.96 -4.07 17.61
N ALA A 139 -5.29 -2.90 17.07
CA ALA A 139 -6.18 -2.81 15.92
C ALA A 139 -5.37 -3.05 14.64
N ILE A 140 -5.85 -3.97 13.82
CA ILE A 140 -5.16 -4.45 12.63
C ILE A 140 -5.71 -3.79 11.37
N ASP A 141 -7.03 -3.70 11.25
CA ASP A 141 -7.72 -3.30 10.02
C ASP A 141 -9.10 -2.70 10.36
N ILE A 142 -9.62 -1.82 9.51
CA ILE A 142 -10.93 -1.19 9.65
C ILE A 142 -11.66 -1.16 8.30
N ASN A 143 -12.94 -1.54 8.30
CA ASN A 143 -13.78 -1.43 7.11
C ASN A 143 -14.57 -0.10 7.03
N ASN A 144 -15.24 0.14 5.91
CA ASN A 144 -15.99 1.39 5.68
C ASN A 144 -17.28 1.49 6.51
N SER A 145 -17.74 0.37 7.08
CA SER A 145 -18.80 0.39 8.10
C SER A 145 -18.29 0.79 9.49
N GLY A 146 -16.98 1.02 9.65
CA GLY A 146 -16.34 1.40 10.91
C GLY A 146 -16.09 0.23 11.86
N GLN A 147 -16.23 -1.01 11.39
CA GLN A 147 -15.89 -2.18 12.17
C GLN A 147 -14.38 -2.36 12.20
N VAL A 148 -13.83 -2.61 13.39
CA VAL A 148 -12.39 -2.70 13.61
C VAL A 148 -12.02 -4.13 13.97
N LEU A 149 -11.11 -4.72 13.19
CA LEU A 149 -10.51 -6.01 13.49
C LEU A 149 -9.38 -5.84 14.51
N LEU A 150 -9.51 -6.51 15.64
CA LEU A 150 -8.53 -6.52 16.73
C LEU A 150 -7.85 -7.88 16.81
N VAL A 151 -6.58 -7.87 17.18
CA VAL A 151 -5.86 -9.04 17.69
C VAL A 151 -5.50 -8.77 19.14
N ALA A 152 -5.86 -9.72 20.00
CA ALA A 152 -5.54 -9.69 21.41
C ALA A 152 -4.61 -10.86 21.72
N THR A 153 -3.60 -10.63 22.55
CA THR A 153 -2.60 -11.62 22.96
C THR A 153 -2.53 -11.67 24.48
N ASP A 154 -2.33 -12.87 25.03
CA ASP A 154 -2.04 -13.00 26.46
C ASP A 154 -0.62 -12.53 26.82
N LYS A 155 -0.38 -12.26 28.11
CA LYS A 155 0.93 -11.87 28.67
C LYS A 155 2.10 -12.78 28.28
N SER A 156 1.82 -14.05 27.98
CA SER A 156 2.86 -15.02 27.64
C SER A 156 3.18 -15.07 26.15
N GLY A 157 2.37 -14.41 25.31
CA GLY A 157 2.42 -14.53 23.85
C GLY A 157 1.95 -15.89 23.34
N ALA A 158 1.47 -16.79 24.21
CA ALA A 158 1.23 -18.19 23.88
C ALA A 158 -0.19 -18.48 23.37
N ALA A 159 -1.09 -17.51 23.47
CA ALA A 159 -2.42 -17.54 22.89
C ALA A 159 -2.78 -16.17 22.32
N SER A 160 -3.37 -16.19 21.13
CA SER A 160 -3.94 -15.02 20.48
C SER A 160 -5.38 -15.28 20.05
N ALA A 161 -6.22 -14.25 20.13
CA ALA A 161 -7.60 -14.29 19.68
C ALA A 161 -7.93 -13.02 18.92
N SER A 162 -8.78 -13.16 17.90
CA SER A 162 -9.26 -12.02 17.13
C SER A 162 -10.69 -11.64 17.49
N TYR A 163 -10.94 -10.35 17.42
CA TYR A 163 -12.23 -9.76 17.73
C TYR A 163 -12.62 -8.73 16.68
N ILE A 164 -13.91 -8.52 16.49
CA ILE A 164 -14.44 -7.40 15.73
C ILE A 164 -15.11 -6.46 16.72
N TRP A 165 -14.62 -5.24 16.82
CA TRP A 165 -15.31 -4.15 17.48
C TRP A 165 -16.22 -3.46 16.47
N SER A 166 -17.49 -3.25 16.84
CA SER A 166 -18.47 -2.52 16.03
C SER A 166 -18.73 -1.13 16.64
N PRO A 167 -19.10 -0.12 15.82
CA PRO A 167 -19.36 1.25 16.30
C PRO A 167 -20.44 1.38 17.38
N ASP A 168 -21.33 0.38 17.51
CA ASP A 168 -22.33 0.30 18.57
C ASP A 168 -21.76 -0.12 19.94
N GLY A 169 -20.44 -0.37 20.00
CA GLY A 169 -19.72 -0.82 21.19
C GLY A 169 -19.67 -2.34 21.34
N THR A 170 -20.28 -3.10 20.43
CA THR A 170 -20.27 -4.57 20.48
C THR A 170 -18.88 -5.11 20.15
N LEU A 171 -18.39 -6.04 20.97
CA LEU A 171 -17.13 -6.74 20.76
C LEU A 171 -17.37 -8.23 20.53
N THR A 172 -17.13 -8.70 19.32
CA THR A 172 -17.41 -10.08 18.89
C THR A 172 -16.12 -10.88 18.77
N ASN A 173 -15.98 -11.97 19.52
CA ASN A 173 -14.90 -12.94 19.31
C ASN A 173 -15.21 -13.77 18.05
N ILE A 174 -14.27 -13.84 17.10
CA ILE A 174 -14.49 -14.55 15.82
C ILE A 174 -14.21 -16.06 15.90
N GLY A 175 -13.80 -16.57 17.07
CA GLY A 175 -13.53 -17.99 17.30
C GLY A 175 -12.10 -18.41 16.90
N ASN A 176 -11.90 -19.72 16.76
CA ASN A 176 -10.64 -20.34 16.34
C ASN A 176 -10.91 -21.65 15.58
N LEU A 177 -9.85 -22.25 14.99
CA LEU A 177 -9.93 -23.54 14.27
C LEU A 177 -9.76 -24.78 15.19
N GLY A 178 -10.02 -24.62 16.49
CA GLY A 178 -9.86 -25.65 17.52
C GLY A 178 -8.46 -25.71 18.16
N GLY A 179 -7.51 -24.87 17.72
CA GLY A 179 -6.21 -24.66 18.37
C GLY A 179 -6.21 -23.44 19.30
N ARG A 180 -5.01 -22.99 19.69
CA ARG A 180 -4.84 -21.94 20.72
C ARG A 180 -4.74 -20.51 20.19
N SER A 181 -4.52 -20.35 18.89
CA SER A 181 -4.14 -19.07 18.30
C SER A 181 -5.02 -18.74 17.09
N THR A 182 -5.43 -17.48 17.00
CA THR A 182 -6.14 -16.92 15.85
C THR A 182 -5.70 -15.48 15.65
N ARG A 183 -5.28 -15.18 14.42
CA ARG A 183 -4.86 -13.86 14.00
C ARG A 183 -5.59 -13.49 12.70
N GLY A 184 -6.59 -12.63 12.84
CA GLY A 184 -7.19 -11.90 11.72
C GLY A 184 -6.15 -10.99 11.08
N LEU A 185 -6.22 -10.88 9.76
CA LEU A 185 -5.30 -10.10 8.93
C LEU A 185 -6.00 -8.99 8.16
N GLU A 186 -7.23 -9.23 7.72
CA GLU A 186 -8.00 -8.29 6.91
C GLU A 186 -9.51 -8.49 7.15
N ILE A 187 -10.27 -7.40 7.08
CA ILE A 187 -11.73 -7.33 7.13
C ILE A 187 -12.26 -6.54 5.93
N ASN A 188 -13.21 -7.11 5.18
CA ASN A 188 -13.84 -6.41 4.06
C ASN A 188 -15.09 -5.60 4.50
N ASP A 189 -15.70 -4.83 3.59
CA ASP A 189 -16.85 -3.96 3.92
C ASP A 189 -18.13 -4.71 4.30
N GLN A 190 -18.19 -6.01 4.01
CA GLN A 190 -19.26 -6.91 4.46
C GLN A 190 -18.97 -7.54 5.83
N GLY A 191 -17.89 -7.14 6.50
CA GLY A 191 -17.50 -7.63 7.82
C GLY A 191 -16.93 -9.05 7.80
N ARG A 192 -16.46 -9.53 6.64
CA ARG A 192 -15.83 -10.86 6.50
C ARG A 192 -14.35 -10.75 6.79
N VAL A 193 -13.82 -11.70 7.54
CA VAL A 193 -12.44 -11.66 8.02
C VAL A 193 -11.64 -12.82 7.45
N ILE A 194 -10.42 -12.57 7.00
CA ILE A 194 -9.43 -13.62 6.72
C ILE A 194 -8.28 -13.57 7.71
N GLY A 195 -7.57 -14.67 7.84
CA GLY A 195 -6.37 -14.69 8.67
C GLY A 195 -5.69 -16.04 8.76
N THR A 196 -4.89 -16.20 9.82
CA THR A 196 -4.28 -17.48 10.19
C THR A 196 -4.78 -17.98 11.53
N GLY A 197 -5.03 -19.27 11.63
CA GLY A 197 -5.55 -19.92 12.82
C GLY A 197 -4.86 -21.26 13.04
N GLU A 198 -4.63 -21.59 14.30
CA GLU A 198 -4.14 -22.91 14.68
C GLU A 198 -5.29 -23.90 14.70
N SER A 199 -5.16 -25.00 13.96
CA SER A 199 -6.09 -26.13 14.02
C SER A 199 -5.94 -26.93 15.31
N SER A 200 -6.90 -27.81 15.60
CA SER A 200 -6.82 -28.76 16.73
C SER A 200 -5.59 -29.69 16.73
N LEU A 201 -4.87 -29.79 15.60
CA LEU A 201 -3.63 -30.55 15.46
C LEU A 201 -2.36 -29.70 15.63
N GLY A 202 -2.49 -28.41 15.98
CA GLY A 202 -1.37 -27.47 16.09
C GLY A 202 -0.81 -27.02 14.75
N VAL A 203 -1.53 -27.24 13.64
CA VAL A 203 -1.12 -26.81 12.29
C VAL A 203 -1.74 -25.46 12.00
N GLU A 204 -0.92 -24.49 11.58
CA GLU A 204 -1.38 -23.19 11.09
C GLU A 204 -2.11 -23.34 9.76
N CYS A 205 -3.31 -22.77 9.68
CA CYS A 205 -4.16 -22.81 8.50
C CYS A 205 -4.67 -21.40 8.19
N ALA A 206 -4.92 -21.13 6.92
CA ALA A 206 -5.72 -19.99 6.51
C ALA A 206 -7.17 -20.19 6.97
N PHE A 207 -7.83 -19.12 7.39
CA PHE A 207 -9.27 -19.13 7.65
C PHE A 207 -9.98 -18.00 6.93
N PHE A 208 -11.28 -18.19 6.75
CA PHE A 208 -12.25 -17.16 6.41
C PHE A 208 -13.38 -17.20 7.42
N TRP A 209 -13.86 -16.05 7.85
CA TRP A 209 -14.91 -15.92 8.86
C TRP A 209 -16.00 -15.00 8.34
N THR A 210 -17.26 -15.38 8.59
CA THR A 210 -18.42 -14.50 8.43
C THR A 210 -19.27 -14.50 9.70
N PRO A 211 -20.04 -13.43 9.97
CA PRO A 211 -20.93 -13.41 11.12
C PRO A 211 -22.04 -14.48 11.05
N GLU A 212 -22.43 -14.93 9.86
CA GLU A 212 -23.50 -15.91 9.66
C GLU A 212 -23.03 -17.36 9.83
N VAL A 213 -21.82 -17.67 9.36
CA VAL A 213 -21.31 -19.05 9.28
C VAL A 213 -20.27 -19.34 10.36
N GLY A 214 -19.58 -18.30 10.85
CA GLY A 214 -18.41 -18.45 11.70
C GLY A 214 -17.16 -18.80 10.89
N MET A 215 -16.20 -19.44 11.54
CA MET A 215 -14.87 -19.69 10.96
C MET A 215 -14.85 -20.94 10.07
N ILE A 216 -14.35 -20.76 8.85
CA ILE A 216 -14.12 -21.80 7.85
C ILE A 216 -12.61 -21.99 7.69
N ASN A 217 -12.14 -23.24 7.78
CA ASN A 217 -10.75 -23.60 7.50
C ASN A 217 -10.53 -23.66 5.99
N LEU A 218 -9.65 -22.82 5.46
CA LEU A 218 -9.30 -22.79 4.03
C LEU A 218 -8.10 -23.70 3.68
N GLY A 219 -7.55 -24.43 4.66
CA GLY A 219 -6.28 -25.13 4.51
C GLY A 219 -5.12 -24.16 4.33
N GLY A 220 -4.12 -24.52 3.50
CA GLY A 220 -2.95 -23.68 3.28
C GLY A 220 -2.20 -23.32 4.58
N SER A 221 -1.32 -22.30 4.50
CA SER A 221 -0.66 -21.73 5.69
C SER A 221 -1.13 -20.32 6.00
N LYS A 222 -1.55 -19.55 4.98
CA LYS A 222 -1.93 -18.14 5.17
C LYS A 222 -2.89 -17.63 4.09
N ALA A 223 -3.97 -16.97 4.52
CA ALA A 223 -4.77 -16.10 3.64
C ALA A 223 -4.06 -14.74 3.47
N ILE A 224 -4.12 -14.17 2.27
CA ILE A 224 -3.35 -12.99 1.90
C ILE A 224 -4.25 -11.79 1.61
N ALA A 225 -5.30 -11.98 0.80
CA ALA A 225 -6.24 -10.91 0.49
C ALA A 225 -7.67 -11.46 0.34
N VAL A 226 -8.66 -10.64 0.71
CA VAL A 226 -10.08 -10.89 0.51
C VAL A 226 -10.74 -9.71 -0.22
N ASN A 227 -11.57 -9.99 -1.22
CA ASN A 227 -12.32 -8.94 -1.90
C ASN A 227 -13.76 -8.81 -1.38
N GLU A 228 -14.51 -7.82 -1.86
CA GLU A 228 -15.90 -7.56 -1.46
C GLU A 228 -16.88 -8.65 -1.89
N ARG A 229 -16.49 -9.50 -2.86
CA ARG A 229 -17.28 -10.68 -3.21
C ARG A 229 -17.08 -11.83 -2.21
N GLY A 230 -16.10 -11.73 -1.31
CA GLY A 230 -15.72 -12.80 -0.39
C GLY A 230 -14.81 -13.85 -1.01
N GLN A 231 -14.20 -13.52 -2.15
CA GLN A 231 -13.18 -14.37 -2.75
C GLN A 231 -11.88 -14.15 -1.99
N VAL A 232 -11.12 -15.22 -1.79
CA VAL A 232 -9.90 -15.19 -0.98
C VAL A 232 -8.75 -15.73 -1.80
N VAL A 233 -7.62 -15.03 -1.75
CA VAL A 233 -6.35 -15.56 -2.23
C VAL A 233 -5.43 -15.86 -1.05
N GLY A 234 -4.68 -16.96 -1.14
CA GLY A 234 -3.73 -17.35 -0.11
C GLY A 234 -2.59 -18.21 -0.62
N ALA A 235 -1.70 -18.57 0.29
CA ALA A 235 -0.54 -19.41 0.02
C ALA A 235 -0.41 -20.54 1.05
N GLY A 236 -0.03 -21.71 0.55
CA GLY A 236 0.52 -22.83 1.30
C GLY A 236 2.03 -22.94 1.10
N SER A 237 2.65 -23.97 1.68
CA SER A 237 4.10 -24.19 1.61
C SER A 237 4.66 -24.36 0.18
N SER A 238 3.83 -24.81 -0.77
CA SER A 238 4.24 -25.12 -2.15
C SER A 238 3.22 -24.71 -3.22
N TYR A 239 2.17 -23.97 -2.87
CA TYR A 239 1.13 -23.56 -3.83
C TYR A 239 0.47 -22.26 -3.38
N ALA A 240 -0.05 -21.51 -4.34
CA ALA A 240 -1.02 -20.46 -4.11
C ALA A 240 -2.42 -20.98 -4.43
N PHE A 241 -3.43 -20.48 -3.73
CA PHE A 241 -4.82 -20.87 -3.93
C PHE A 241 -5.72 -19.64 -4.04
N PHE A 242 -6.80 -19.82 -4.79
CA PHE A 242 -7.94 -18.93 -4.88
C PHE A 242 -9.18 -19.69 -4.42
N TRP A 243 -9.97 -19.06 -3.55
CA TRP A 243 -11.24 -19.57 -3.06
C TRP A 243 -12.36 -18.64 -3.53
N ASP A 244 -13.42 -19.20 -4.11
CA ASP A 244 -14.49 -18.44 -4.74
C ASP A 244 -15.58 -17.96 -3.77
N GLY A 245 -15.49 -18.34 -2.50
CA GLY A 245 -16.46 -17.97 -1.48
C GLY A 245 -17.71 -18.87 -1.43
N ALA A 246 -17.86 -19.81 -2.38
CA ALA A 246 -19.11 -20.55 -2.59
C ALA A 246 -18.94 -22.07 -2.49
N THR A 247 -17.73 -22.60 -2.63
CA THR A 247 -17.47 -24.04 -2.71
C THR A 247 -16.44 -24.50 -1.68
N ASP A 248 -16.44 -25.78 -1.31
CA ASP A 248 -15.33 -26.40 -0.56
C ASP A 248 -14.09 -26.65 -1.45
N THR A 249 -14.07 -26.08 -2.66
CA THR A 249 -13.02 -26.31 -3.65
C THR A 249 -12.17 -25.06 -3.86
N PHE A 250 -10.87 -25.28 -3.95
CA PHE A 250 -9.88 -24.24 -4.16
C PHE A 250 -9.31 -24.37 -5.56
N LEU A 251 -9.23 -23.25 -6.28
CA LEU A 251 -8.48 -23.17 -7.53
C LEU A 251 -7.00 -22.97 -7.20
N ARG A 252 -6.13 -23.81 -7.75
CA ARG A 252 -4.69 -23.59 -7.64
C ARG A 252 -4.29 -22.45 -8.58
N ILE A 253 -3.51 -21.50 -8.07
CA ILE A 253 -2.93 -20.44 -8.88
C ILE A 253 -1.58 -20.95 -9.43
N GLY A 254 -1.52 -21.12 -10.75
CA GLY A 254 -0.38 -21.70 -11.47
C GLY A 254 -0.45 -23.23 -11.65
N GLU A 255 0.30 -23.74 -12.62
CA GLU A 255 0.39 -25.18 -12.91
C GLU A 255 1.23 -25.95 -11.85
N LEU A 256 1.28 -27.28 -11.98
CA LEU A 256 1.76 -28.21 -10.94
C LEU A 256 3.23 -28.03 -10.47
N ASP A 257 4.07 -27.27 -11.17
CA ASP A 257 5.46 -26.97 -10.79
C ASP A 257 5.74 -25.48 -10.55
N VAL A 258 4.71 -24.65 -10.47
CA VAL A 258 4.83 -23.21 -10.20
C VAL A 258 4.68 -22.95 -8.70
N LYS A 259 5.71 -22.37 -8.10
CA LYS A 259 5.62 -21.83 -6.72
C LYS A 259 5.25 -20.35 -6.81
N ALA A 260 3.95 -20.07 -6.68
CA ALA A 260 3.40 -18.71 -6.69
C ALA A 260 3.23 -18.16 -5.28
N GLN A 261 3.43 -16.86 -5.15
CA GLN A 261 3.18 -16.05 -3.97
C GLN A 261 2.29 -14.87 -4.39
N PRO A 262 0.99 -14.90 -4.08
CA PRO A 262 0.11 -13.78 -4.31
C PRO A 262 0.42 -12.65 -3.34
N TYR A 263 0.10 -11.42 -3.75
CA TYR A 263 0.18 -10.22 -2.92
C TYR A 263 -1.15 -9.46 -2.85
N ASP A 264 -1.97 -9.51 -3.90
CA ASP A 264 -3.17 -8.69 -3.98
C ASP A 264 -4.26 -9.32 -4.85
N LEU A 265 -5.51 -8.90 -4.61
CA LEU A 265 -6.74 -9.38 -5.24
C LEU A 265 -7.74 -8.22 -5.33
N ASN A 266 -8.25 -7.92 -6.54
CA ASN A 266 -9.33 -6.94 -6.70
C ASN A 266 -10.74 -7.57 -6.73
N ASN A 267 -11.79 -6.74 -6.81
CA ASN A 267 -13.18 -7.19 -6.89
C ASN A 267 -13.56 -7.81 -8.23
N GLN A 268 -12.72 -7.73 -9.26
CA GLN A 268 -12.88 -8.52 -10.48
C GLN A 268 -12.38 -9.96 -10.33
N GLY A 269 -11.66 -10.27 -9.26
CA GLY A 269 -11.09 -11.61 -9.02
C GLY A 269 -9.71 -11.78 -9.64
N GLU A 270 -9.09 -10.68 -10.07
CA GLU A 270 -7.74 -10.65 -10.63
C GLU A 270 -6.74 -10.67 -9.50
N VAL A 271 -5.72 -11.53 -9.61
CA VAL A 271 -4.69 -11.74 -8.60
C VAL A 271 -3.34 -11.39 -9.17
N VAL A 272 -2.51 -10.70 -8.38
CA VAL A 272 -1.12 -10.42 -8.72
C VAL A 272 -0.14 -10.93 -7.68
N GLY A 273 1.09 -11.14 -8.11
CA GLY A 273 2.17 -11.60 -7.24
C GLY A 273 3.47 -11.87 -7.99
N TYR A 274 4.26 -12.80 -7.46
CA TYR A 274 5.37 -13.41 -8.20
C TYR A 274 5.33 -14.93 -8.16
N ALA A 275 5.94 -15.56 -9.15
CA ALA A 275 5.98 -16.99 -9.32
C ALA A 275 7.37 -17.48 -9.75
N HIS A 276 7.76 -18.65 -9.26
CA HIS A 276 8.87 -19.41 -9.82
C HIS A 276 8.34 -20.38 -10.87
N ILE A 277 8.56 -20.06 -12.14
CA ILE A 277 8.17 -20.87 -13.30
C ILE A 277 9.34 -21.83 -13.64
N GLY A 278 9.38 -22.98 -12.94
CA GLY A 278 10.40 -24.03 -13.12
C GLY A 278 11.44 -24.13 -11.98
N LYS A 279 12.16 -25.26 -11.89
CA LYS A 279 13.20 -25.46 -10.87
C LYS A 279 14.36 -24.48 -11.08
N ASN A 280 14.71 -23.73 -10.04
CA ASN A 280 15.74 -22.69 -10.04
C ASN A 280 15.44 -21.48 -10.95
N SER A 281 14.18 -21.23 -11.29
CA SER A 281 13.83 -20.02 -12.05
C SER A 281 13.92 -18.78 -11.16
N GLN A 282 14.28 -17.66 -11.77
CA GLN A 282 14.11 -16.35 -11.14
C GLN A 282 12.62 -16.12 -10.84
N PRO A 283 12.29 -15.40 -9.75
CA PRO A 283 10.92 -14.99 -9.47
C PRO A 283 10.46 -13.99 -10.53
N LYS A 284 9.28 -14.25 -11.08
CA LYS A 284 8.67 -13.42 -12.12
C LYS A 284 7.31 -12.94 -11.68
N ALA A 285 7.00 -11.68 -11.95
CA ALA A 285 5.69 -11.13 -11.70
C ALA A 285 4.64 -11.88 -12.52
N PHE A 286 3.50 -12.16 -11.91
CA PHE A 286 2.35 -12.71 -12.60
C PHE A 286 1.11 -11.86 -12.40
N TYR A 287 0.22 -11.98 -13.36
CA TYR A 287 -1.19 -11.62 -13.28
C TYR A 287 -2.00 -12.90 -13.49
N TRP A 288 -3.04 -13.14 -12.71
CA TRP A 288 -3.88 -14.32 -12.79
C TRP A 288 -5.36 -13.94 -12.78
N HIS A 289 -6.14 -14.60 -13.63
CA HIS A 289 -7.60 -14.47 -13.67
C HIS A 289 -8.23 -15.87 -13.67
N PRO A 290 -9.38 -16.11 -13.00
CA PRO A 290 -9.97 -17.45 -12.88
C PRO A 290 -10.28 -18.14 -14.22
N ILE A 291 -10.53 -17.34 -15.27
CA ILE A 291 -10.89 -17.86 -16.60
C ILE A 291 -9.63 -18.08 -17.45
N ASP A 292 -8.70 -17.12 -17.42
CA ASP A 292 -7.55 -17.09 -18.35
C ASP A 292 -6.31 -17.79 -17.76
N GLY A 293 -6.30 -18.05 -16.45
CA GLY A 293 -5.17 -18.62 -15.75
C GLY A 293 -4.05 -17.61 -15.48
N MET A 294 -2.83 -18.12 -15.31
CA MET A 294 -1.66 -17.31 -14.97
C MET A 294 -0.98 -16.79 -16.23
N THR A 295 -0.72 -15.49 -16.27
CA THR A 295 0.07 -14.80 -17.29
C THR A 295 1.32 -14.20 -16.65
N GLU A 296 2.49 -14.44 -17.24
CA GLU A 296 3.74 -13.76 -16.87
C GLU A 296 3.72 -12.31 -17.34
N ILE A 297 4.13 -11.37 -16.49
CA ILE A 297 4.34 -9.97 -16.89
C ILE A 297 5.80 -9.80 -17.32
N GLU A 298 6.02 -9.61 -18.62
CA GLU A 298 7.35 -9.41 -19.20
C GLU A 298 7.78 -7.95 -19.12
N PHE A 299 8.93 -7.68 -18.50
CA PHE A 299 9.48 -6.33 -18.36
C PHE A 299 10.70 -6.08 -19.26
N PRO A 300 10.93 -4.82 -19.67
CA PRO A 300 12.14 -4.45 -20.41
C PRO A 300 13.42 -4.84 -19.68
N GLY A 301 14.46 -5.21 -20.43
CA GLY A 301 15.80 -5.47 -19.88
C GLY A 301 15.98 -6.83 -19.22
N SER A 302 14.97 -7.71 -19.21
CA SER A 302 15.04 -9.06 -18.64
C SER A 302 15.57 -9.06 -17.20
N PRO A 303 14.81 -8.48 -16.25
CA PRO A 303 15.25 -8.33 -14.88
C PRO A 303 15.50 -9.69 -14.21
N VAL A 304 16.41 -9.72 -13.24
CA VAL A 304 16.69 -10.92 -12.44
C VAL A 304 15.61 -11.17 -11.38
N PHE A 305 14.75 -10.20 -11.13
CA PHE A 305 13.61 -10.28 -10.24
C PHE A 305 12.47 -9.42 -10.79
N SER A 306 11.25 -9.92 -10.81
CA SER A 306 10.06 -9.08 -10.95
C SER A 306 8.94 -9.55 -10.03
N CYS A 307 8.15 -8.60 -9.55
CA CYS A 307 7.01 -8.87 -8.70
C CYS A 307 5.92 -7.82 -8.91
N ALA A 308 4.67 -8.26 -9.05
CA ALA A 308 3.51 -7.41 -9.03
C ALA A 308 2.92 -7.40 -7.61
N PHE A 309 2.64 -6.19 -7.09
CA PHE A 309 2.27 -6.00 -5.68
C PHE A 309 0.86 -5.51 -5.50
N ARG A 310 0.29 -4.88 -6.53
CA ARG A 310 -1.04 -4.28 -6.49
C ARG A 310 -1.78 -4.42 -7.79
N VAL A 311 -3.09 -4.56 -7.70
CA VAL A 311 -4.03 -4.49 -8.82
C VAL A 311 -5.25 -3.67 -8.38
N ASN A 312 -5.60 -2.62 -9.11
CA ASN A 312 -6.81 -1.85 -8.84
C ASN A 312 -8.04 -2.43 -9.56
N GLU A 313 -9.23 -1.86 -9.35
CA GLU A 313 -10.46 -2.34 -10.00
C GLU A 313 -10.51 -2.17 -11.51
N ALA A 314 -9.63 -1.32 -12.07
CA ALA A 314 -9.46 -1.15 -13.50
C ALA A 314 -8.50 -2.20 -14.13
N GLY A 315 -7.97 -3.14 -13.34
CA GLY A 315 -7.00 -4.14 -13.77
C GLY A 315 -5.60 -3.58 -14.03
N GLU A 316 -5.30 -2.39 -13.52
CA GLU A 316 -3.97 -1.80 -13.57
C GLU A 316 -3.11 -2.32 -12.43
N VAL A 317 -1.94 -2.82 -12.81
CA VAL A 317 -1.00 -3.50 -11.93
C VAL A 317 0.20 -2.60 -11.65
N LEU A 318 0.59 -2.49 -10.38
CA LEU A 318 1.86 -1.91 -9.98
C LEU A 318 2.87 -3.02 -9.68
N ALA A 319 4.05 -2.91 -10.28
CA ALA A 319 5.11 -3.91 -10.18
C ALA A 319 6.50 -3.29 -9.99
N ILE A 320 7.42 -4.06 -9.42
CA ILE A 320 8.84 -3.71 -9.33
C ILE A 320 9.65 -4.77 -10.06
N THR A 321 10.75 -4.32 -10.64
CA THR A 321 11.78 -5.16 -11.20
C THR A 321 13.12 -4.85 -10.55
N ARG A 322 14.03 -5.82 -10.56
CA ARG A 322 15.44 -5.59 -10.22
C ARG A 322 16.35 -6.18 -11.27
N ASP A 323 17.35 -5.43 -11.69
CA ASP A 323 18.37 -5.90 -12.64
C ASP A 323 19.57 -6.57 -11.93
N ALA A 324 20.52 -7.06 -12.72
CA ALA A 324 21.72 -7.73 -12.23
C ALA A 324 22.69 -6.82 -11.44
N LEU A 325 22.50 -5.49 -11.50
CA LEU A 325 23.25 -4.50 -10.74
C LEU A 325 22.53 -4.10 -9.44
N ASN A 326 21.45 -4.81 -9.09
CA ASN A 326 20.54 -4.50 -8.00
C ASN A 326 19.83 -3.15 -8.14
N MET A 327 19.71 -2.61 -9.35
CA MET A 327 18.89 -1.41 -9.57
C MET A 327 17.43 -1.81 -9.66
N GLU A 328 16.59 -1.19 -8.84
CA GLU A 328 15.15 -1.38 -8.83
C GLU A 328 14.44 -0.36 -9.70
N ARG A 329 13.35 -0.78 -10.34
CA ARG A 329 12.49 0.07 -11.15
C ARG A 329 11.03 -0.31 -10.96
N THR A 330 10.18 0.71 -10.92
CA THR A 330 8.74 0.54 -10.77
C THR A 330 8.04 0.68 -12.11
N TYR A 331 7.02 -0.14 -12.34
CA TYR A 331 6.25 -0.19 -13.56
C TYR A 331 4.75 -0.24 -13.27
N SER A 332 3.96 0.43 -14.11
CA SER A 332 2.54 0.15 -14.25
C SER A 332 2.31 -0.77 -15.44
N TRP A 333 1.31 -1.64 -15.37
CA TRP A 333 0.99 -2.59 -16.43
C TRP A 333 -0.52 -2.88 -16.49
N ARG A 334 -1.02 -3.20 -17.68
CA ARG A 334 -2.37 -3.70 -17.89
C ARG A 334 -2.35 -4.88 -18.86
N PRO A 335 -3.28 -5.85 -18.75
CA PRO A 335 -3.40 -6.92 -19.71
C PRO A 335 -3.46 -6.40 -21.15
N GLY A 336 -2.60 -6.95 -22.02
CA GLY A 336 -2.51 -6.55 -23.43
C GLY A 336 -1.71 -5.26 -23.71
N GLN A 337 -1.11 -4.65 -22.69
CA GLN A 337 -0.25 -3.45 -22.85
C GLN A 337 1.21 -3.76 -22.47
N ALA A 338 2.14 -2.94 -22.97
CA ALA A 338 3.53 -2.99 -22.54
C ALA A 338 3.68 -2.30 -21.16
N PRO A 339 4.54 -2.80 -20.26
CA PRO A 339 4.80 -2.12 -18.98
C PRO A 339 5.35 -0.71 -19.21
N LEU A 340 4.83 0.25 -18.45
CA LEU A 340 5.26 1.64 -18.47
C LEU A 340 6.08 1.94 -17.22
N GLU A 341 7.33 2.39 -17.40
CA GLU A 341 8.21 2.75 -16.27
C GLU A 341 7.64 3.97 -15.55
N GLN A 342 7.52 3.86 -14.22
CA GLN A 342 6.94 4.88 -13.38
C GLN A 342 8.02 5.48 -12.48
N SER A 343 8.02 6.80 -12.36
CA SER A 343 8.78 7.50 -11.32
C SER A 343 7.98 7.49 -10.01
N VAL A 344 7.81 6.30 -9.43
CA VAL A 344 7.13 6.16 -8.12
C VAL A 344 8.16 6.29 -7.01
N PRO A 345 7.84 6.96 -5.89
CA PRO A 345 8.77 7.10 -4.77
C PRO A 345 8.96 5.79 -4.03
N ASP A 346 10.16 5.61 -3.49
CA ASP A 346 10.55 4.49 -2.61
C ASP A 346 9.67 4.32 -1.34
N PHE A 347 8.69 5.20 -1.07
CA PHE A 347 7.78 5.08 0.07
C PHE A 347 6.36 4.63 -0.32
N LEU A 348 5.92 4.85 -1.58
CA LEU A 348 4.71 4.23 -2.13
C LEU A 348 4.98 2.81 -2.63
N VAL A 349 6.27 2.52 -2.82
CA VAL A 349 6.83 1.21 -3.04
C VAL A 349 7.47 0.83 -1.71
N PRO A 350 6.79 0.18 -0.74
CA PRO A 350 7.38 -0.10 0.56
C PRO A 350 8.78 -0.66 0.34
N GLN A 351 9.80 0.03 0.86
CA GLN A 351 11.19 -0.39 0.72
C GLN A 351 11.25 -1.86 1.13
N PHE A 352 11.50 -2.72 0.14
CA PHE A 352 11.61 -4.14 0.34
C PHE A 352 12.92 -4.39 1.07
N ASP A 353 12.87 -4.28 2.40
CA ASP A 353 13.75 -5.08 3.24
C ASP A 353 13.34 -6.55 3.08
N TRP A 354 13.82 -7.12 1.99
CA TRP A 354 14.46 -8.43 1.95
C TRP A 354 14.76 -9.09 3.29
N GLN A 355 13.80 -9.69 4.00
CA GLN A 355 14.06 -10.96 4.70
C GLN A 355 13.02 -12.03 4.40
N LEU A 356 13.32 -12.78 3.35
CA LEU A 356 12.96 -14.19 3.25
C LEU A 356 13.84 -14.96 4.26
N MET A 357 13.43 -14.97 5.53
CA MET A 357 13.92 -15.91 6.53
C MET A 357 12.67 -16.54 7.13
N SER A 358 12.51 -17.84 6.88
CA SER A 358 11.64 -18.83 7.57
C SER A 358 10.30 -18.36 8.15
N ALA A 359 9.28 -19.20 7.92
CA ALA A 359 8.11 -19.31 8.79
C ALA A 359 8.42 -18.91 10.26
N SER A 360 7.52 -18.12 10.83
CA SER A 360 7.61 -17.43 12.14
C SER A 360 8.56 -16.23 12.19
N THR A 361 8.06 -15.03 11.87
CA THR A 361 7.96 -13.91 12.81
C THR A 361 7.28 -12.71 12.16
N SER A 362 6.35 -12.15 12.92
CA SER A 362 5.66 -10.87 12.76
C SER A 362 6.59 -9.71 12.41
N SER A 363 6.24 -8.96 11.36
CA SER A 363 6.17 -7.49 11.33
C SER A 363 6.39 -6.99 9.90
N SER A 364 5.33 -6.45 9.30
CA SER A 364 5.24 -5.47 8.20
C SER A 364 4.01 -5.81 7.36
N VAL A 365 2.87 -5.32 7.82
CA VAL A 365 1.66 -5.23 7.01
C VAL A 365 2.00 -4.20 5.92
N GLY A 366 2.24 -4.71 4.71
CA GLY A 366 2.34 -3.86 3.52
C GLY A 366 1.04 -3.09 3.36
N LEU A 367 1.05 -1.96 2.66
CA LEU A 367 -0.17 -1.23 2.29
C LEU A 367 -1.30 -2.23 1.99
N ILE A 368 -2.25 -2.43 2.88
CA ILE A 368 -3.53 -3.06 2.54
C ILE A 368 -4.39 -1.85 2.15
N GLY A 369 -5.10 -1.89 1.02
CA GLY A 369 -5.81 -0.72 0.48
C GLY A 369 -6.03 -0.81 -1.01
N SER A 370 -7.31 -0.80 -1.40
CA SER A 370 -7.85 -0.87 -2.76
C SER A 370 -7.40 0.28 -3.66
N SER A 371 -7.07 1.42 -3.07
CA SER A 371 -6.90 2.65 -3.85
C SER A 371 -5.44 2.84 -4.29
N VAL A 372 -5.17 2.71 -5.59
CA VAL A 372 -3.87 3.04 -6.18
C VAL A 372 -3.90 4.50 -6.64
N PRO A 373 -2.94 5.35 -6.21
CA PRO A 373 -2.89 6.72 -6.70
C PRO A 373 -2.72 6.71 -8.22
N SER A 374 -3.42 7.63 -8.92
CA SER A 374 -3.19 7.81 -10.36
C SER A 374 -1.70 8.11 -10.61
N ALA A 375 -1.19 7.79 -11.80
CA ALA A 375 0.21 8.05 -12.15
C ALA A 375 0.62 9.51 -11.87
N LYS A 376 -0.31 10.46 -12.05
CA LYS A 376 -0.07 11.88 -11.76
C LYS A 376 -0.02 12.17 -10.26
N VAL A 377 -0.88 11.56 -9.45
CA VAL A 377 -0.81 11.67 -7.99
C VAL A 377 0.49 11.09 -7.47
N ALA A 378 0.89 9.91 -7.95
CA ALA A 378 2.14 9.27 -7.55
C ALA A 378 3.37 10.15 -7.86
N GLU A 379 3.43 10.76 -9.05
CA GLU A 379 4.50 11.67 -9.46
C GLU A 379 4.60 12.91 -8.56
N GLU A 380 3.46 13.48 -8.14
CA GLU A 380 3.47 14.65 -7.24
C GLU A 380 3.81 14.27 -5.80
N LEU A 381 3.29 13.14 -5.29
CA LEU A 381 3.65 12.65 -3.97
C LEU A 381 5.16 12.34 -3.87
N ALA A 382 5.82 12.00 -4.98
CA ALA A 382 7.27 11.81 -5.04
C ALA A 382 8.09 13.01 -4.60
N LYS A 383 7.54 14.20 -4.79
CA LYS A 383 8.22 15.46 -4.53
C LYS A 383 7.98 15.91 -3.10
N VAL A 384 7.11 15.23 -2.35
CA VAL A 384 6.69 15.60 -1.00
C VAL A 384 7.65 15.01 0.02
N ASP A 385 8.15 15.86 0.91
CA ASP A 385 8.81 15.42 2.14
C ASP A 385 7.76 15.15 3.22
N PHE A 386 7.53 13.88 3.54
CA PHE A 386 6.57 13.44 4.54
C PHE A 386 7.08 13.60 5.99
N ARG A 387 8.36 13.97 6.18
CA ARG A 387 8.95 14.22 7.49
C ARG A 387 8.48 15.55 8.06
N ALA A 388 8.59 15.70 9.38
CA ALA A 388 8.38 17.01 9.98
C ALA A 388 9.55 17.94 9.62
N LYS A 389 9.29 19.16 9.17
CA LYS A 389 10.34 20.19 9.03
C LYS A 389 11.08 20.45 10.36
N GLU A 390 10.36 20.27 11.47
CA GLU A 390 10.84 20.46 12.83
C GLU A 390 11.63 19.25 13.36
N ASP A 391 11.59 18.12 12.65
CA ASP A 391 12.16 16.84 13.06
C ASP A 391 12.72 16.08 11.83
N PRO A 392 13.88 16.53 11.31
CA PRO A 392 14.44 16.05 10.05
C PRO A 392 15.03 14.64 10.12
N THR A 393 15.22 14.08 11.32
CA THR A 393 15.78 12.73 11.53
C THR A 393 14.70 11.65 11.60
N ALA A 394 13.43 12.03 11.74
CA ALA A 394 12.32 11.08 11.69
C ALA A 394 12.20 10.42 10.30
N VAL A 395 11.85 9.14 10.31
CA VAL A 395 11.53 8.36 9.12
C VAL A 395 10.02 8.26 8.99
N ALA A 396 9.47 8.78 7.89
CA ALA A 396 8.07 8.60 7.55
C ALA A 396 7.82 7.21 6.96
N ARG A 397 6.84 6.51 7.53
CA ARG A 397 6.40 5.17 7.11
C ARG A 397 4.88 5.21 6.87
N PRO A 398 4.44 5.55 5.65
CA PRO A 398 3.05 5.39 5.24
C PRO A 398 2.58 3.95 5.42
N VAL A 399 1.32 3.79 5.79
CA VAL A 399 0.70 2.49 6.06
C VAL A 399 -0.44 2.23 5.09
N ARG A 400 -1.46 3.10 5.02
CA ARG A 400 -2.57 2.97 4.07
C ARG A 400 -2.98 4.32 3.51
N MET A 401 -3.37 4.33 2.24
CA MET A 401 -4.07 5.44 1.58
C MET A 401 -5.50 5.00 1.30
N ASN A 402 -6.47 5.86 1.61
CA ASN A 402 -7.87 5.64 1.22
C ASN A 402 -8.18 6.29 -0.15
N GLY A 403 -9.35 6.02 -0.69
CA GLY A 403 -9.87 6.57 -1.96
C GLY A 403 -9.99 8.10 -1.97
N ARG A 404 -9.99 8.74 -0.79
CA ARG A 404 -9.95 10.19 -0.60
C ARG A 404 -8.53 10.78 -0.65
N GLY A 405 -7.52 9.94 -0.80
CA GLY A 405 -6.13 10.34 -0.81
C GLY A 405 -5.62 10.90 0.52
N GLN A 406 -6.23 10.45 1.62
CA GLN A 406 -5.67 10.58 2.95
C GLN A 406 -4.76 9.39 3.21
N ILE A 407 -3.60 9.63 3.83
CA ILE A 407 -2.58 8.61 4.07
C ILE A 407 -2.36 8.50 5.56
N ALA A 408 -2.72 7.37 6.16
CA ALA A 408 -2.33 7.04 7.53
C ALA A 408 -0.92 6.46 7.54
N GLY A 409 -0.15 6.74 8.59
CA GLY A 409 1.08 6.03 8.86
C GLY A 409 1.82 6.57 10.06
N ASN A 410 3.13 6.40 10.06
CA ASN A 410 3.94 6.50 11.25
C ASN A 410 5.18 7.38 11.02
N LEU A 411 5.52 8.24 11.97
CA LEU A 411 6.82 8.88 12.07
C LEU A 411 7.65 8.14 13.11
N VAL A 412 8.79 7.58 12.68
CA VAL A 412 9.69 6.80 13.53
C VAL A 412 10.95 7.60 13.82
N ARG A 413 11.23 7.85 15.09
CA ARG A 413 12.46 8.49 15.57
C ARG A 413 13.39 7.42 16.13
N LEU A 414 14.32 6.94 15.31
CA LEU A 414 15.18 5.80 15.63
C LEU A 414 16.08 6.05 16.86
N GLU A 415 16.55 7.28 17.05
CA GLU A 415 17.47 7.62 18.15
C GLU A 415 16.83 7.54 19.54
N VAL A 416 15.52 7.81 19.63
CA VAL A 416 14.77 7.84 20.88
C VAL A 416 13.74 6.72 21.00
N SER A 417 13.70 5.81 20.00
CA SER A 417 12.72 4.72 19.93
C SER A 417 11.26 5.19 20.05
N GLU A 418 10.96 6.39 19.54
CA GLU A 418 9.61 6.93 19.51
C GLU A 418 8.94 6.65 18.18
N THR A 419 7.65 6.37 18.23
CA THR A 419 6.79 6.28 17.05
C THR A 419 5.51 7.07 17.30
N GLU A 420 5.13 7.85 16.31
CA GLU A 420 3.94 8.70 16.33
C GLU A 420 3.04 8.37 15.14
N ALA A 421 1.79 8.05 15.43
CA ALA A 421 0.76 7.87 14.41
C ALA A 421 0.36 9.23 13.82
N VAL A 422 0.33 9.33 12.50
CA VAL A 422 0.06 10.55 11.75
C VAL A 422 -0.89 10.31 10.59
N LEU A 423 -1.60 11.37 10.20
CA LEU A 423 -2.39 11.44 8.98
C LEU A 423 -1.81 12.51 8.07
N TRP A 424 -1.51 12.15 6.83
CA TRP A 424 -1.17 13.08 5.77
C TRP A 424 -2.38 13.29 4.86
N GLU A 425 -2.73 14.55 4.63
CA GLU A 425 -3.88 14.96 3.81
C GLU A 425 -3.37 15.73 2.60
N ILE A 426 -3.73 15.27 1.40
CA ILE A 426 -3.45 15.98 0.15
C ILE A 426 -4.42 17.17 0.05
N ARG A 427 -3.94 18.35 -0.33
CA ARG A 427 -4.74 19.58 -0.45
C ARG A 427 -4.43 20.28 -1.76
N LEU A 428 -5.46 20.92 -2.32
CA LEU A 428 -5.40 21.65 -3.60
C LEU A 428 -5.71 23.15 -3.37
N PRO A 429 -4.80 23.91 -2.72
CA PRO A 429 -5.08 25.27 -2.28
C PRO A 429 -5.41 26.26 -3.42
N LYS A 430 -4.87 26.12 -4.63
CA LYS A 430 -5.27 27.01 -5.75
C LYS A 430 -6.67 26.65 -6.26
N VAL A 431 -7.06 25.37 -6.25
CA VAL A 431 -8.45 24.96 -6.51
C VAL A 431 -9.38 25.61 -5.48
N GLU A 432 -9.08 25.47 -4.19
CA GLU A 432 -9.86 26.11 -3.12
C GLU A 432 -9.95 27.63 -3.28
N ALA A 433 -8.82 28.29 -3.57
CA ALA A 433 -8.76 29.74 -3.78
C ALA A 433 -9.56 30.18 -5.01
N THR A 434 -9.53 29.40 -6.08
CA THR A 434 -10.29 29.65 -7.30
C THR A 434 -11.79 29.56 -7.03
N ILE A 435 -12.23 28.52 -6.33
CA ILE A 435 -13.64 28.36 -5.95
C ILE A 435 -14.09 29.53 -5.06
N ARG A 436 -13.31 29.90 -4.04
CA ARG A 436 -13.61 31.05 -3.15
C ARG A 436 -13.68 32.37 -3.92
N LYS A 437 -12.81 32.57 -4.91
CA LYS A 437 -12.82 33.75 -5.78
C LYS A 437 -14.11 33.84 -6.60
N VAL A 438 -14.54 32.75 -7.23
CA VAL A 438 -15.79 32.72 -8.00
C VAL A 438 -16.98 32.92 -7.06
N LEU A 439 -17.00 32.24 -5.91
CA LEU A 439 -18.03 32.38 -4.88
C LEU A 439 -18.22 33.84 -4.44
N GLY A 440 -17.14 34.57 -4.18
CA GLY A 440 -17.19 35.98 -3.80
C GLY A 440 -17.74 36.91 -4.90
N GLN A 441 -17.76 36.46 -6.15
CA GLN A 441 -18.29 37.21 -7.30
C GLN A 441 -19.76 36.89 -7.61
N LEU A 442 -20.37 35.91 -6.94
CA LEU A 442 -21.78 35.52 -7.13
C LEU A 442 -22.78 36.41 -6.40
N ASN A 443 -22.33 37.32 -5.54
CA ASN A 443 -23.21 38.25 -4.81
C ASN A 443 -24.06 39.08 -5.77
N GLY A 444 -25.39 39.02 -5.61
CA GLY A 444 -26.35 39.77 -6.42
C GLY A 444 -26.64 39.19 -7.82
N VAL A 445 -26.22 37.96 -8.09
CA VAL A 445 -26.43 37.26 -9.37
C VAL A 445 -27.61 36.28 -9.26
N SER A 446 -28.30 35.92 -10.35
CA SER A 446 -29.35 34.89 -10.36
C SER A 446 -29.05 33.78 -11.37
N PRO A 447 -29.19 32.48 -11.02
CA PRO A 447 -29.57 31.95 -9.71
C PRO A 447 -28.37 31.89 -8.74
N SER A 448 -28.27 32.85 -7.81
CA SER A 448 -27.15 32.88 -6.84
C SER A 448 -27.17 31.71 -5.89
N ILE A 449 -28.36 31.27 -5.43
CA ILE A 449 -28.48 30.27 -4.37
C ILE A 449 -27.90 28.93 -4.81
N GLU A 450 -28.32 28.41 -5.97
CA GLU A 450 -27.87 27.10 -6.48
C GLU A 450 -26.37 27.11 -6.83
N LEU A 451 -25.90 28.18 -7.49
CA LEU A 451 -24.49 28.34 -7.83
C LEU A 451 -23.61 28.43 -6.57
N THR A 452 -24.06 29.19 -5.56
CA THR A 452 -23.36 29.34 -4.28
C THR A 452 -23.34 28.02 -3.52
N LEU A 453 -24.45 27.28 -3.51
CA LEU A 453 -24.55 25.98 -2.85
C LEU A 453 -23.59 24.96 -3.47
N ALA A 454 -23.55 24.85 -4.80
CA ALA A 454 -22.65 23.95 -5.49
C ALA A 454 -21.17 24.22 -5.16
N LEU A 455 -20.74 25.49 -5.17
CA LEU A 455 -19.36 25.86 -4.84
C LEU A 455 -19.02 25.67 -3.35
N ASN A 456 -19.96 25.95 -2.44
CA ASN A 456 -19.76 25.66 -1.01
C ASN A 456 -19.64 24.16 -0.76
N ASN A 457 -20.50 23.34 -1.36
CA ASN A 457 -20.42 21.88 -1.26
C ASN A 457 -19.10 21.35 -1.82
N ALA A 458 -18.60 21.92 -2.93
CA ALA A 458 -17.29 21.57 -3.46
C ALA A 458 -16.16 21.91 -2.46
N LEU A 459 -16.22 23.07 -1.79
CA LEU A 459 -15.24 23.44 -0.76
C LEU A 459 -15.32 22.52 0.47
N TYR A 460 -16.52 22.14 0.91
CA TYR A 460 -16.70 21.18 1.99
C TYR A 460 -16.12 19.82 1.64
N ALA A 461 -16.41 19.31 0.43
CA ALA A 461 -15.85 18.06 -0.06
C ALA A 461 -14.31 18.09 -0.12
N LEU A 462 -13.72 19.20 -0.59
CA LEU A 462 -12.26 19.37 -0.59
C LEU A 462 -11.64 19.38 0.82
N ASP A 463 -12.34 19.93 1.83
CA ASP A 463 -11.83 19.93 3.21
C ASP A 463 -11.85 18.53 3.87
N ASP A 464 -12.73 17.67 3.39
CA ASP A 464 -12.83 16.26 3.80
C ASP A 464 -12.12 15.31 2.83
N ASN A 465 -11.28 15.85 1.93
CA ASN A 465 -10.51 15.08 0.96
C ASN A 465 -11.36 14.27 -0.03
N ASP A 466 -12.65 14.56 -0.15
CA ASP A 466 -13.58 13.87 -1.06
C ASP A 466 -13.54 14.48 -2.47
N TYR A 467 -12.53 14.09 -3.24
CA TYR A 467 -12.31 14.61 -4.60
C TYR A 467 -13.43 14.25 -5.57
N GLN A 468 -14.06 13.08 -5.41
CA GLN A 468 -15.19 12.67 -6.24
C GLN A 468 -16.39 13.58 -5.99
N ALA A 469 -16.76 13.82 -4.73
CA ALA A 469 -17.84 14.75 -4.39
C ALA A 469 -17.50 16.19 -4.81
N ALA A 470 -16.25 16.62 -4.68
CA ALA A 470 -15.81 17.93 -5.17
C ALA A 470 -16.01 18.05 -6.70
N ALA A 471 -15.57 17.05 -7.47
CA ALA A 471 -15.74 17.03 -8.92
C ALA A 471 -17.22 17.04 -9.35
N SER A 472 -18.07 16.28 -8.65
CA SER A 472 -19.51 16.24 -8.88
C SER A 472 -20.15 17.62 -8.64
N ASN A 473 -19.80 18.29 -7.53
CA ASN A 473 -20.33 19.62 -7.22
C ASN A 473 -19.84 20.70 -8.20
N LEU A 474 -18.58 20.66 -8.63
CA LEU A 474 -18.06 21.56 -9.67
C LEU A 474 -18.76 21.34 -11.02
N SER A 475 -19.04 20.09 -11.38
CA SER A 475 -19.81 19.75 -12.59
C SER A 475 -21.25 20.28 -12.50
N SER A 476 -21.89 20.14 -11.34
CA SER A 476 -23.22 20.71 -11.08
C SER A 476 -23.21 22.23 -11.23
N PHE A 477 -22.19 22.93 -10.70
CA PHE A 477 -22.05 24.37 -10.88
C PHE A 477 -22.01 24.75 -12.37
N LEU A 478 -21.21 24.06 -13.18
CA LEU A 478 -21.08 24.32 -14.62
C LEU A 478 -22.42 24.11 -15.35
N ALA A 479 -23.14 23.04 -15.03
CA ALA A 479 -24.45 22.75 -15.60
C ALA A 479 -25.49 23.83 -15.25
N THR A 480 -25.59 24.20 -13.97
CA THR A 480 -26.49 25.27 -13.51
C THR A 480 -26.14 26.61 -14.15
N LEU A 481 -24.84 26.93 -14.26
CA LEU A 481 -24.40 28.17 -14.88
C LEU A 481 -24.75 28.23 -16.38
N ALA A 482 -24.62 27.10 -17.09
CA ALA A 482 -25.00 26.99 -18.50
C ALA A 482 -26.51 27.13 -18.72
N ALA A 483 -27.33 26.65 -17.78
CA ALA A 483 -28.79 26.77 -17.81
C ALA A 483 -29.31 28.15 -17.37
N SER A 484 -28.46 29.00 -16.78
CA SER A 484 -28.88 30.30 -16.24
C SER A 484 -29.24 31.33 -17.34
N ASP A 485 -30.38 32.00 -17.17
CA ASP A 485 -30.80 33.11 -18.03
C ASP A 485 -29.82 34.30 -17.96
N SER A 486 -29.84 35.13 -19.01
CA SER A 486 -28.85 36.15 -19.41
C SER A 486 -28.57 37.32 -18.45
N SER A 487 -28.83 37.17 -17.14
CA SER A 487 -28.53 38.20 -16.13
C SER A 487 -27.03 38.32 -15.80
N ILE A 488 -26.22 37.33 -16.19
CA ILE A 488 -24.78 37.28 -15.98
C ILE A 488 -24.08 37.84 -17.22
N PRO A 489 -23.22 38.87 -17.09
CA PRO A 489 -22.41 39.35 -18.21
C PRO A 489 -21.60 38.21 -18.84
N ALA A 490 -21.66 38.08 -20.18
CA ALA A 490 -21.04 36.97 -20.91
C ALA A 490 -19.55 36.79 -20.57
N ALA A 491 -18.79 37.89 -20.46
CA ALA A 491 -17.38 37.84 -20.10
C ALA A 491 -17.13 37.23 -18.70
N LYS A 492 -17.99 37.53 -17.71
CA LYS A 492 -17.90 36.93 -16.37
C LYS A 492 -18.22 35.44 -16.42
N ARG A 493 -19.30 35.08 -17.13
CA ARG A 493 -19.73 33.69 -17.31
C ARG A 493 -18.61 32.86 -17.94
N THR A 494 -18.01 33.33 -19.03
CA THR A 494 -16.90 32.63 -19.70
C THR A 494 -15.70 32.47 -18.77
N GLY A 495 -15.34 33.52 -18.02
CA GLY A 495 -14.24 33.44 -17.06
C GLY A 495 -14.48 32.42 -15.95
N TRP A 496 -15.70 32.36 -15.40
CA TRP A 496 -16.05 31.36 -14.38
C TRP A 496 -16.03 29.93 -14.92
N ILE A 497 -16.60 29.72 -16.11
CA ILE A 497 -16.59 28.40 -16.76
C ILE A 497 -15.16 27.92 -16.94
N GLN A 498 -14.27 28.77 -17.47
CA GLN A 498 -12.88 28.39 -17.68
C GLN A 498 -12.19 28.03 -16.35
N SER A 499 -12.27 28.89 -15.34
CA SER A 499 -11.61 28.64 -14.04
C SER A 499 -12.15 27.41 -13.31
N ILE A 500 -13.46 27.17 -13.37
CA ILE A 500 -14.07 25.99 -12.72
C ILE A 500 -13.81 24.71 -13.52
N GLN A 501 -13.75 24.78 -14.86
CA GLN A 501 -13.37 23.62 -15.68
C GLN A 501 -11.91 23.22 -15.45
N GLU A 502 -11.00 24.19 -15.35
CA GLU A 502 -9.60 23.95 -14.98
C GLU A 502 -9.50 23.29 -13.59
N SER A 503 -10.27 23.79 -12.62
CA SER A 503 -10.37 23.22 -11.27
C SER A 503 -10.93 21.80 -11.28
N LEU A 504 -11.98 21.54 -12.05
CA LEU A 504 -12.59 20.22 -12.21
C LEU A 504 -11.61 19.23 -12.83
N ASN A 505 -10.91 19.62 -13.90
CA ASN A 505 -9.88 18.79 -14.52
C ASN A 505 -8.76 18.48 -13.53
N ARG A 506 -8.36 19.46 -12.70
CA ARG A 506 -7.34 19.27 -11.66
C ARG A 506 -7.82 18.26 -10.62
N VAL A 507 -9.01 18.42 -10.04
CA VAL A 507 -9.60 17.48 -9.08
C VAL A 507 -9.72 16.08 -9.68
N GLY A 508 -10.10 15.96 -10.96
CA GLY A 508 -10.17 14.68 -11.68
C GLY A 508 -8.84 13.94 -11.77
N GLN A 509 -7.70 14.65 -11.88
CA GLN A 509 -6.37 14.04 -11.84
C GLN A 509 -6.02 13.44 -10.46
N PHE A 510 -6.64 13.95 -9.39
CA PHE A 510 -6.45 13.52 -8.01
C PHE A 510 -7.55 12.59 -7.49
N THR A 511 -8.50 12.21 -8.35
CA THR A 511 -9.43 11.13 -8.01
C THR A 511 -8.62 9.84 -7.96
N VAL A 512 -8.54 9.23 -6.78
CA VAL A 512 -7.88 7.93 -6.61
C VAL A 512 -8.74 6.89 -7.32
N LEU A 513 -8.10 5.98 -8.04
CA LEU A 513 -8.82 4.87 -8.67
C LEU A 513 -9.16 3.89 -7.54
N GLU A 514 -10.46 3.76 -7.25
CA GLU A 514 -11.00 2.73 -6.35
C GLU A 514 -10.66 1.32 -6.85
#